data_AF-A0A7C3T6G8-F1
#
_entry.id   AF-A0A7C3T6G8-F1
#
_cell.length_a   1.000
_cell.length_b   1.000
_cell.length_c   1.000
_cell.angle_alpha   90.00
_cell.angle_beta   90.00
_cell.angle_gamma   90.00
#
_symmetry.space_group_name_H-M   'P 1'
#
loop_
_entity.id
_entity.type
_entity.pdbx_description
1 polymer ?
#
loop_
_entity_poly.entity_id
_entity_poly.type
_entity_poly.pdbx_seq_one_letter_code
_entity_poly.pdbx_strand_id
1 'polypeptide(L)'
;MIDRERRKRVMQRSMRLGHCICNPRQPCPCPTFKQQDICTCAGERPQVDGRPVRLTKLVERPGCASKIDQDLLKEVLADLPEIKDPNVIVGVAAGDDAGIYQIPAGPALVQTVDVFTPCVDDPYTFGQIAAANSVSDVYAMGGRPLTALSIVGIPVGQVPDEVLSQILSGGIERMNQAGCSVIGGHSINDQQIKAGFAVTGLIDRDCIITNAGARPGDALILTKPIGTGIIAFAGQIDRARPQDLSAAIESMTTLNKVASELMVQFKAHACTDVTGFGLMGHLAEMARSSGVDVEVVWDWIPLLPGVIDYATAGILPGGIERNRHACGHNVQPDPRIQQEMVDVCYDPQTSGGLLIAIEIARADAMLKALRQAGARAAAIIGRVLAKGNGTIHLTTDCSRKVPEGVSPIPTPEKDLQPAPCCAEANGPAATSKIGQIRGKFLEFLGAAASPHGLDAYTKQAIAIALSVAMRCEPCLRMHIKKAREKGFTDAEIEEAAWMGISFAGSPSMAFYDTMVKGLDRR
;
A
#
# COMPACT_ATOMS: atom_id res chain seq x y z
N MET A 1 9.01 -34.93 -8.45
CA MET A 1 9.81 -35.76 -9.39
C MET A 1 9.54 -35.25 -10.80
N ILE A 2 10.58 -34.96 -11.58
CA ILE A 2 10.42 -34.41 -12.94
C ILE A 2 9.97 -35.52 -13.89
N ASP A 3 8.77 -35.40 -14.45
CA ASP A 3 8.30 -36.26 -15.55
C ASP A 3 8.88 -35.76 -16.88
N ARG A 4 10.01 -36.35 -17.28
CA ARG A 4 10.76 -35.95 -18.48
C ARG A 4 9.96 -36.16 -19.77
N GLU A 5 9.13 -37.19 -19.84
CA GLU A 5 8.29 -37.48 -21.02
C GLU A 5 7.20 -36.42 -21.17
N ARG A 6 6.54 -36.05 -20.08
CA ARG A 6 5.59 -34.93 -20.06
C ARG A 6 6.26 -33.61 -20.41
N ARG A 7 7.42 -33.30 -19.81
CA ARG A 7 8.21 -32.09 -20.10
C ARG A 7 8.48 -31.98 -21.60
N LYS A 8 9.05 -33.04 -22.19
CA LYS A 8 9.38 -33.10 -23.61
C LYS A 8 8.16 -32.86 -24.50
N ARG A 9 7.06 -33.58 -24.24
CA ARG A 9 5.80 -33.45 -25.00
C ARG A 9 5.23 -32.02 -24.96
N VAL A 10 5.21 -31.40 -23.78
CA VAL A 10 4.67 -30.04 -23.60
C VAL A 10 5.57 -28.99 -24.23
N MET A 11 6.89 -29.11 -24.07
CA MET A 11 7.85 -28.18 -24.67
C MET A 11 7.84 -28.28 -26.20
N GLN A 12 7.81 -29.49 -26.78
CA GLN A 12 7.69 -29.67 -28.23
C GLN A 12 6.41 -29.04 -28.80
N ARG A 13 5.29 -29.16 -28.08
CA ARG A 13 4.05 -28.46 -28.45
C ARG A 13 4.21 -26.94 -28.42
N SER A 14 4.80 -26.41 -27.34
CA SER A 14 5.04 -24.98 -27.16
C SER A 14 5.97 -24.40 -28.25
N MET A 15 7.07 -25.11 -28.55
CA MET A 15 8.01 -24.73 -29.62
C MET A 15 7.34 -24.71 -31.00
N ARG A 16 6.47 -25.69 -31.31
CA ARG A 16 5.70 -25.69 -32.58
C ARG A 16 4.74 -24.52 -32.69
N LEU A 17 4.19 -24.05 -31.58
CA LEU A 17 3.30 -22.88 -31.55
C LEU A 17 4.06 -21.54 -31.56
N GLY A 18 5.38 -21.55 -31.35
CA GLY A 18 6.21 -20.35 -31.30
C GLY A 18 6.20 -19.60 -29.97
N HIS A 19 5.50 -20.10 -28.94
CA HIS A 19 5.38 -19.44 -27.63
C HIS A 19 5.22 -20.44 -26.46
N CYS A 20 5.43 -20.00 -25.22
CA CYS A 20 5.11 -20.77 -24.01
C CYS A 20 3.59 -20.99 -23.94
N ILE A 21 3.15 -22.21 -23.67
CA ILE A 21 1.72 -22.48 -23.40
C ILE A 21 1.28 -21.79 -22.09
N CYS A 22 2.19 -21.67 -21.12
CA CYS A 22 1.96 -20.98 -19.86
C CYS A 22 1.82 -19.46 -19.97
N ASN A 23 2.49 -18.88 -20.97
CA ASN A 23 2.64 -17.44 -21.13
C ASN A 23 2.85 -17.16 -22.62
N PRO A 24 1.77 -16.83 -23.36
CA PRO A 24 1.84 -16.56 -24.79
C PRO A 24 2.77 -15.40 -25.17
N ARG A 25 3.18 -14.55 -24.21
CA ARG A 25 4.12 -13.45 -24.42
C ARG A 25 5.60 -13.87 -24.39
N GLN A 26 5.90 -15.13 -24.07
CA GLN A 26 7.26 -15.64 -23.95
C GLN A 26 7.53 -16.76 -24.96
N PRO A 27 8.77 -16.91 -25.46
CA PRO A 27 9.13 -18.06 -26.30
C PRO A 27 9.25 -19.35 -25.47
N CYS A 28 9.29 -20.50 -26.14
CA CYS A 28 9.71 -21.78 -25.54
C CYS A 28 11.06 -22.23 -26.17
N PRO A 29 12.13 -22.48 -25.38
CA PRO A 29 12.19 -22.44 -23.92
C PRO A 29 12.12 -21.01 -23.37
N CYS A 30 11.32 -20.80 -22.33
CA CYS A 30 11.16 -19.50 -21.68
C CYS A 30 12.37 -19.15 -20.79
N PRO A 31 12.53 -17.88 -20.37
CA PRO A 31 13.60 -17.48 -19.46
C PRO A 31 13.64 -18.31 -18.17
N THR A 32 12.49 -18.63 -17.57
CA THR A 32 12.39 -19.48 -16.38
C THR A 32 13.01 -20.85 -16.61
N PHE A 33 12.67 -21.52 -17.72
CA PHE A 33 13.27 -22.82 -18.04
C PHE A 33 14.79 -22.69 -18.24
N LYS A 34 15.25 -21.67 -18.95
CA LYS A 34 16.68 -21.45 -19.22
C LYS A 34 17.49 -21.19 -17.94
N GLN A 35 16.89 -20.49 -16.98
CA GLN A 35 17.55 -20.09 -15.74
C GLN A 35 17.48 -21.16 -14.65
N GLN A 36 16.37 -21.89 -14.57
CA GLN A 36 16.07 -22.77 -13.44
C GLN A 36 15.97 -24.26 -13.82
N ASP A 37 15.99 -24.61 -15.12
CA ASP A 37 15.68 -25.96 -15.65
C ASP A 37 14.31 -26.50 -15.21
N ILE A 38 13.32 -25.61 -15.11
CA ILE A 38 11.96 -25.92 -14.66
C ILE A 38 10.94 -25.51 -15.72
N CYS A 39 10.10 -26.48 -16.11
CA CYS A 39 8.99 -26.30 -17.04
C CYS A 39 7.66 -26.28 -16.30
N THR A 40 7.19 -25.09 -15.91
CA THR A 40 5.89 -24.90 -15.24
C THR A 40 4.72 -25.37 -16.09
N CYS A 41 4.82 -25.30 -17.43
CA CYS A 41 3.82 -25.87 -18.35
C CYS A 41 3.64 -27.38 -18.17
N ALA A 42 4.71 -28.08 -17.78
CA ALA A 42 4.70 -29.52 -17.56
C ALA A 42 4.25 -29.89 -16.12
N GLY A 43 3.83 -28.90 -15.31
CA GLY A 43 3.43 -29.09 -13.92
C GLY A 43 4.61 -29.15 -12.94
N GLU A 44 5.81 -28.76 -13.38
CA GLU A 44 6.99 -28.71 -12.52
C GLU A 44 6.98 -27.42 -11.68
N ARG A 45 7.47 -27.50 -10.45
CA ARG A 45 7.51 -26.39 -9.51
C ARG A 45 8.95 -26.13 -9.05
N PRO A 46 9.36 -24.87 -8.88
CA PRO A 46 10.57 -24.52 -8.15
C PRO A 46 10.59 -25.18 -6.78
N GLN A 47 11.76 -25.66 -6.35
CA GLN A 47 11.99 -25.85 -4.93
C GLN A 47 12.06 -24.46 -4.32
N VAL A 48 11.06 -24.13 -3.51
CA VAL A 48 11.08 -22.90 -2.74
C VAL A 48 11.91 -23.18 -1.49
N ASP A 49 12.94 -22.37 -1.25
CA ASP A 49 13.76 -22.46 -0.04
C ASP A 49 12.84 -22.36 1.20
N GLY A 50 13.00 -23.27 2.16
CA GLY A 50 12.21 -23.31 3.41
C GLY A 50 12.52 -22.17 4.40
N ARG A 51 13.03 -21.04 3.92
CA ARG A 51 13.29 -19.85 4.74
C ARG A 51 11.97 -19.10 4.97
N PRO A 52 11.80 -18.43 6.12
CA PRO A 52 10.63 -17.59 6.38
C PRO A 52 10.44 -16.55 5.28
N VAL A 53 9.25 -16.52 4.67
CA VAL A 53 8.91 -15.55 3.63
C VAL A 53 8.50 -14.23 4.29
N ARG A 54 9.13 -13.13 3.86
CA ARG A 54 8.74 -11.78 4.28
C ARG A 54 7.74 -11.19 3.29
N LEU A 55 6.45 -11.33 3.58
CA LEU A 55 5.39 -10.99 2.63
C LEU A 55 5.41 -9.53 2.14
N THR A 56 5.76 -8.57 3.00
CA THR A 56 5.78 -7.15 2.63
C THR A 56 6.85 -6.82 1.59
N LYS A 57 7.89 -7.67 1.47
CA LYS A 57 8.94 -7.55 0.45
C LYS A 57 8.52 -8.09 -0.92
N LEU A 58 7.40 -8.81 -1.00
CA LEU A 58 6.88 -9.42 -2.23
C LEU A 58 5.79 -8.58 -2.91
N VAL A 59 5.43 -7.43 -2.34
CA VAL A 59 4.38 -6.56 -2.86
C VAL A 59 4.87 -5.13 -3.01
N GLU A 60 4.31 -4.42 -3.98
CA GLU A 60 4.69 -3.05 -4.29
C GLU A 60 4.14 -2.05 -3.26
N ARG A 61 2.90 -2.27 -2.80
CA ARG A 61 2.18 -1.42 -1.86
C ARG A 61 1.63 -2.31 -0.74
N PRO A 62 1.93 -2.05 0.55
CA PRO A 62 1.42 -2.87 1.64
C PRO A 62 0.00 -2.45 2.06
N GLY A 63 -0.85 -3.41 2.41
CA GLY A 63 -2.17 -3.15 3.01
C GLY A 63 -3.13 -2.38 2.11
N CYS A 64 -4.02 -1.60 2.73
CA CYS A 64 -5.01 -0.79 2.02
C CYS A 64 -4.42 0.33 1.15
N ALA A 65 -3.11 0.59 1.21
CA ALA A 65 -2.45 1.50 0.27
C ALA A 65 -2.49 1.00 -1.20
N SER A 66 -2.85 -0.28 -1.41
CA SER A 66 -3.06 -0.87 -2.74
C SER A 66 -4.39 -0.49 -3.40
N LYS A 67 -5.34 0.17 -2.71
CA LYS A 67 -6.64 0.56 -3.30
C LYS A 67 -6.46 1.58 -4.44
N ILE A 68 -7.37 1.56 -5.42
CA ILE A 68 -7.42 2.54 -6.50
C ILE A 68 -7.80 3.90 -5.92
N ASP A 69 -7.42 4.98 -6.61
CA ASP A 69 -7.80 6.34 -6.26
C ASP A 69 -9.34 6.50 -6.20
N GLN A 70 -9.84 7.22 -5.20
CA GLN A 70 -11.28 7.36 -4.95
C GLN A 70 -11.98 8.17 -6.03
N ASP A 71 -11.35 9.24 -6.53
CA ASP A 71 -11.94 10.09 -7.57
C ASP A 71 -12.01 9.35 -8.89
N LEU A 72 -10.93 8.64 -9.25
CA LEU A 72 -10.93 7.76 -10.42
C LEU A 72 -12.02 6.68 -10.33
N LEU A 73 -12.20 6.07 -9.14
CA LEU A 73 -13.24 5.07 -8.94
C LEU A 73 -14.64 5.70 -9.12
N LYS A 74 -14.91 6.86 -8.52
CA LYS A 74 -16.18 7.58 -8.68
C LYS A 74 -16.45 7.95 -10.14
N GLU A 75 -15.44 8.43 -10.85
CA GLU A 75 -15.53 8.77 -12.28
C GLU A 75 -15.90 7.54 -13.13
N VAL A 76 -15.20 6.42 -12.94
CA VAL A 76 -15.45 5.18 -13.70
C VAL A 76 -16.82 4.56 -13.38
N LEU A 77 -17.27 4.67 -12.12
CA LEU A 77 -18.56 4.11 -11.71
C LEU A 77 -19.75 4.97 -12.14
N ALA A 78 -19.56 6.27 -12.41
CA ALA A 78 -20.63 7.20 -12.78
C ALA A 78 -21.34 6.82 -14.09
N ASP A 79 -20.63 6.17 -15.01
CA ASP A 79 -21.15 5.77 -16.32
C ASP A 79 -21.77 4.35 -16.33
N LEU A 80 -21.81 3.66 -15.19
CA LEU A 80 -22.40 2.33 -15.11
C LEU A 80 -23.94 2.36 -15.14
N PRO A 81 -24.60 1.31 -15.66
CA PRO A 81 -26.06 1.23 -15.68
C PRO A 81 -26.66 1.33 -14.28
N GLU A 82 -27.69 2.15 -14.14
CA GLU A 82 -28.44 2.28 -12.90
C GLU A 82 -29.17 0.98 -12.55
N ILE A 83 -29.03 0.52 -11.29
CA ILE A 83 -29.75 -0.63 -10.75
C ILE A 83 -31.09 -0.15 -10.20
N LYS A 84 -32.21 -0.59 -10.80
CA LYS A 84 -33.58 -0.19 -10.43
C LYS A 84 -34.36 -1.24 -9.65
N ASP A 85 -33.70 -2.23 -9.06
CA ASP A 85 -34.35 -3.24 -8.24
C ASP A 85 -34.82 -2.59 -6.92
N PRO A 86 -36.14 -2.57 -6.62
CA PRO A 86 -36.68 -1.93 -5.42
C PRO A 86 -36.27 -2.62 -4.11
N ASN A 87 -35.68 -3.81 -4.18
CA ASN A 87 -35.16 -4.51 -3.01
C ASN A 87 -33.75 -4.05 -2.60
N VAL A 88 -33.06 -3.30 -3.46
CA VAL A 88 -31.76 -2.70 -3.11
C VAL A 88 -32.02 -1.49 -2.22
N ILE A 89 -31.70 -1.61 -0.92
CA ILE A 89 -31.87 -0.52 0.06
C ILE A 89 -30.68 0.43 -0.02
N VAL A 90 -29.46 -0.12 -0.09
CA VAL A 90 -28.20 0.62 -0.24
C VAL A 90 -27.46 -0.03 -1.40
N GLY A 91 -27.12 0.76 -2.43
CA GLY A 91 -26.48 0.29 -3.65
C GLY A 91 -25.30 1.16 -4.07
N VAL A 92 -24.73 0.87 -5.24
CA VAL A 92 -23.52 1.55 -5.77
C VAL A 92 -23.67 3.08 -5.81
N ALA A 93 -24.86 3.57 -6.20
CA ALA A 93 -25.14 5.01 -6.24
C ALA A 93 -25.12 5.68 -4.85
N ALA A 94 -25.35 4.92 -3.77
CA ALA A 94 -25.28 5.42 -2.41
C ALA A 94 -23.83 5.53 -1.89
N GLY A 95 -22.88 4.80 -2.48
CA GLY A 95 -21.45 4.90 -2.14
C GLY A 95 -21.11 4.54 -0.69
N ASP A 96 -21.91 3.69 -0.06
CA ASP A 96 -21.72 3.25 1.34
C ASP A 96 -20.77 2.04 1.43
N ASP A 97 -20.39 1.66 2.66
CA ASP A 97 -19.37 0.64 2.91
C ASP A 97 -19.78 -0.76 2.43
N ALA A 98 -21.09 -1.07 2.41
CA ALA A 98 -21.62 -2.34 1.91
C ALA A 98 -22.98 -2.20 1.21
N GLY A 99 -23.26 -3.13 0.29
CA GLY A 99 -24.57 -3.23 -0.35
C GLY A 99 -25.60 -3.87 0.57
N ILE A 100 -26.81 -3.31 0.61
CA ILE A 100 -27.93 -3.87 1.40
C ILE A 100 -29.08 -4.29 0.48
N TYR A 101 -29.48 -5.56 0.58
CA TYR A 101 -30.56 -6.14 -0.22
C TYR A 101 -31.66 -6.72 0.66
N GLN A 102 -32.90 -6.28 0.46
CA GLN A 102 -34.05 -6.78 1.20
C GLN A 102 -34.47 -8.18 0.69
N ILE A 103 -34.44 -9.18 1.58
CA ILE A 103 -35.09 -10.47 1.32
C ILE A 103 -36.59 -10.36 1.65
N PRO A 104 -37.50 -10.84 0.79
CA PRO A 104 -38.92 -10.89 1.12
C PRO A 104 -39.19 -11.66 2.42
N ALA A 105 -39.92 -11.03 3.35
CA ALA A 105 -40.30 -11.59 4.66
C ALA A 105 -39.14 -12.02 5.58
N GLY A 106 -37.92 -11.50 5.35
CA GLY A 106 -36.74 -11.78 6.19
C GLY A 106 -35.91 -10.54 6.52
N PRO A 107 -34.82 -10.70 7.29
CA PRO A 107 -33.82 -9.65 7.46
C PRO A 107 -33.18 -9.28 6.11
N ALA A 108 -32.63 -8.08 6.01
CA ALA A 108 -31.89 -7.67 4.82
C ALA A 108 -30.49 -8.32 4.82
N LEU A 109 -29.96 -8.61 3.63
CA LEU A 109 -28.58 -9.01 3.44
C LEU A 109 -27.68 -7.78 3.46
N VAL A 110 -26.51 -7.91 4.06
CA VAL A 110 -25.38 -6.99 3.87
C VAL A 110 -24.29 -7.73 3.14
N GLN A 111 -23.81 -7.20 2.02
CA GLN A 111 -22.79 -7.82 1.20
C GLN A 111 -21.62 -6.86 0.95
N THR A 112 -20.42 -7.34 1.22
CA THR A 112 -19.17 -6.63 0.92
C THR A 112 -18.11 -7.60 0.40
N VAL A 113 -17.09 -7.06 -0.24
CA VAL A 113 -15.88 -7.78 -0.62
C VAL A 113 -14.70 -6.84 -0.49
N ASP A 114 -13.66 -7.29 0.21
CA ASP A 114 -12.42 -6.53 0.31
C ASP A 114 -11.22 -7.46 0.15
N VAL A 115 -10.25 -7.04 -0.67
CA VAL A 115 -9.04 -7.80 -1.01
C VAL A 115 -7.86 -6.84 -1.14
N PHE A 116 -6.77 -7.15 -0.47
CA PHE A 116 -5.57 -6.29 -0.49
C PHE A 116 -4.29 -7.12 -0.36
N THR A 117 -3.16 -6.44 -0.51
CA THR A 117 -1.80 -7.00 -0.44
C THR A 117 -1.31 -7.07 1.02
N PRO A 118 -0.38 -7.98 1.36
CA PRO A 118 0.19 -8.08 2.70
C PRO A 118 0.68 -6.76 3.30
N CYS A 119 0.18 -6.42 4.50
CA CYS A 119 0.66 -5.30 5.32
C CYS A 119 1.67 -5.70 6.39
N VAL A 120 1.86 -7.01 6.60
CA VAL A 120 2.75 -7.61 7.59
C VAL A 120 3.47 -8.81 6.99
N ASP A 121 4.63 -9.16 7.54
CA ASP A 121 5.46 -10.25 7.01
C ASP A 121 4.94 -11.64 7.36
N ASP A 122 4.27 -11.80 8.51
CA ASP A 122 3.75 -13.10 8.94
C ASP A 122 2.46 -13.48 8.19
N PRO A 123 2.41 -14.62 7.47
CA PRO A 123 1.26 -14.98 6.65
C PRO A 123 -0.01 -15.25 7.45
N TYR A 124 0.12 -15.87 8.62
CA TYR A 124 -1.02 -16.17 9.48
C TYR A 124 -1.66 -14.88 10.01
N THR A 125 -0.84 -13.96 10.50
CA THR A 125 -1.27 -12.63 10.96
C THR A 125 -1.88 -11.82 9.82
N PHE A 126 -1.29 -11.84 8.62
CA PHE A 126 -1.90 -11.19 7.46
C PHE A 126 -3.30 -11.74 7.16
N GLY A 127 -3.47 -13.07 7.22
CA GLY A 127 -4.78 -13.71 7.13
C GLY A 127 -5.80 -13.18 8.14
N GLN A 128 -5.40 -13.04 9.41
CA GLN A 128 -6.24 -12.46 10.46
C GLN A 128 -6.64 -11.01 10.15
N ILE A 129 -5.69 -10.18 9.68
CA ILE A 129 -5.95 -8.78 9.31
C ILE A 129 -6.90 -8.70 8.12
N ALA A 130 -6.68 -9.52 7.08
CA ALA A 130 -7.54 -9.59 5.90
C ALA A 130 -8.98 -9.96 6.27
N ALA A 131 -9.16 -10.92 7.17
CA ALA A 131 -10.47 -11.29 7.69
C ALA A 131 -11.12 -10.16 8.50
N ALA A 132 -10.38 -9.55 9.43
CA ALA A 132 -10.90 -8.46 10.27
C ALA A 132 -11.35 -7.25 9.43
N ASN A 133 -10.57 -6.89 8.41
CA ASN A 133 -10.92 -5.84 7.45
C ASN A 133 -12.17 -6.23 6.64
N SER A 134 -12.24 -7.46 6.10
CA SER A 134 -13.35 -7.88 5.22
C SER A 134 -14.72 -7.91 5.92
N VAL A 135 -14.76 -8.11 7.24
CA VAL A 135 -16.01 -8.04 8.01
C VAL A 135 -16.33 -6.63 8.51
N SER A 136 -15.39 -5.69 8.37
CA SER A 136 -15.49 -4.35 8.95
C SER A 136 -16.63 -3.55 8.33
N ASP A 137 -16.82 -3.61 7.00
CA ASP A 137 -17.93 -2.92 6.34
C ASP A 137 -19.30 -3.40 6.83
N VAL A 138 -19.44 -4.72 7.09
CA VAL A 138 -20.68 -5.27 7.67
C VAL A 138 -20.94 -4.67 9.04
N TYR A 139 -19.89 -4.50 9.86
CA TYR A 139 -19.99 -3.86 11.16
C TYR A 139 -20.26 -2.35 11.05
N ALA A 140 -19.69 -1.65 10.08
CA ALA A 140 -19.93 -0.23 9.84
C ALA A 140 -21.41 0.05 9.55
N MET A 141 -22.08 -0.85 8.83
CA MET A 141 -23.52 -0.74 8.56
C MET A 141 -24.42 -1.06 9.75
N GLY A 142 -23.88 -1.63 10.84
CA GLY A 142 -24.65 -2.17 11.97
C GLY A 142 -25.11 -3.63 11.78
N GLY A 143 -24.57 -4.32 10.79
CA GLY A 143 -24.93 -5.70 10.45
C GLY A 143 -24.13 -6.75 11.22
N ARG A 144 -24.60 -8.00 11.13
CA ARG A 144 -23.93 -9.16 11.70
C ARG A 144 -23.40 -10.07 10.58
N PRO A 145 -22.08 -10.31 10.48
CA PRO A 145 -21.51 -11.28 9.54
C PRO A 145 -22.10 -12.69 9.77
N LEU A 146 -22.29 -13.45 8.67
CA LEU A 146 -22.85 -14.81 8.71
C LEU A 146 -21.95 -15.82 7.99
N THR A 147 -21.65 -15.56 6.72
CA THR A 147 -20.80 -16.43 5.89
C THR A 147 -19.80 -15.64 5.09
N ALA A 148 -18.67 -16.27 4.73
CA ALA A 148 -17.66 -15.68 3.89
C ALA A 148 -17.12 -16.66 2.83
N LEU A 149 -16.62 -16.10 1.73
CA LEU A 149 -15.88 -16.79 0.67
C LEU A 149 -14.48 -16.18 0.57
N SER A 150 -13.43 -16.98 0.71
CA SER A 150 -12.06 -16.47 0.58
C SER A 150 -11.72 -16.14 -0.88
N ILE A 151 -11.02 -15.04 -1.11
CA ILE A 151 -10.50 -14.66 -2.44
C ILE A 151 -8.99 -14.51 -2.31
N VAL A 152 -8.24 -15.32 -3.06
CA VAL A 152 -6.77 -15.33 -2.96
C VAL A 152 -6.09 -15.28 -4.32
N GLY A 153 -5.18 -14.34 -4.50
CA GLY A 153 -4.19 -14.33 -5.56
C GLY A 153 -2.80 -14.61 -4.98
N ILE A 154 -2.06 -15.57 -5.52
CA ILE A 154 -0.73 -15.92 -5.01
C ILE A 154 0.21 -16.34 -6.15
N PRO A 155 1.51 -15.98 -6.11
CA PRO A 155 2.47 -16.39 -7.13
C PRO A 155 2.89 -17.84 -6.91
N VAL A 156 2.11 -18.75 -7.51
CA VAL A 156 2.31 -20.18 -7.38
C VAL A 156 3.73 -20.56 -7.80
N GLY A 157 4.43 -21.27 -6.92
CA GLY A 157 5.81 -21.71 -7.14
C GLY A 157 6.89 -20.66 -6.86
N GLN A 158 6.53 -19.41 -6.50
CA GLN A 158 7.48 -18.41 -6.01
C GLN A 158 7.48 -18.29 -4.49
N VAL A 159 6.42 -18.77 -3.83
CA VAL A 159 6.28 -18.83 -2.38
C VAL A 159 5.95 -20.27 -1.94
N PRO A 160 6.35 -20.69 -0.72
CA PRO A 160 5.99 -22.00 -0.18
C PRO A 160 4.48 -22.17 -0.07
N ASP A 161 3.98 -23.39 -0.29
CA ASP A 161 2.54 -23.69 -0.23
C ASP A 161 1.98 -23.43 1.18
N GLU A 162 2.83 -23.51 2.22
CA GLU A 162 2.48 -23.21 3.62
C GLU A 162 2.03 -21.76 3.81
N VAL A 163 2.51 -20.82 2.99
CA VAL A 163 2.08 -19.40 3.05
C VAL A 163 0.58 -19.29 2.82
N LEU A 164 0.05 -19.99 1.80
CA LEU A 164 -1.37 -19.99 1.50
C LEU A 164 -2.18 -20.62 2.65
N SER A 165 -1.70 -21.76 3.16
CA SER A 165 -2.32 -22.45 4.28
C SER A 165 -2.39 -21.55 5.52
N GLN A 166 -1.31 -20.84 5.84
CA GLN A 166 -1.26 -19.93 6.99
C GLN A 166 -2.18 -18.73 6.83
N ILE A 167 -2.20 -18.07 5.65
CA ILE A 167 -3.13 -16.96 5.36
C ILE A 167 -4.58 -17.41 5.56
N LEU A 168 -4.95 -18.54 4.98
CA LEU A 168 -6.31 -19.06 5.12
C LEU A 168 -6.61 -19.47 6.57
N SER A 169 -5.68 -20.11 7.27
CA SER A 169 -5.86 -20.53 8.67
C SER A 169 -6.08 -19.34 9.59
N GLY A 170 -5.25 -18.29 9.49
CA GLY A 170 -5.42 -17.08 10.29
C GLY A 170 -6.72 -16.35 9.97
N GLY A 171 -7.07 -16.26 8.68
CA GLY A 171 -8.35 -15.66 8.27
C GLY A 171 -9.56 -16.42 8.78
N ILE A 172 -9.58 -17.75 8.65
CA ILE A 172 -10.66 -18.62 9.15
C ILE A 172 -10.81 -18.49 10.66
N GLU A 173 -9.70 -18.49 11.42
CA GLU A 173 -9.77 -18.32 12.87
C GLU A 173 -10.40 -16.99 13.25
N ARG A 174 -10.00 -15.90 12.58
CA ARG A 174 -10.56 -14.57 12.86
C ARG A 174 -12.02 -14.46 12.44
N MET A 175 -12.41 -15.08 11.32
CA MET A 175 -13.82 -15.19 10.90
C MET A 175 -14.66 -15.96 11.92
N ASN A 176 -14.14 -17.06 12.47
CA ASN A 176 -14.84 -17.82 13.51
C ASN A 176 -15.07 -16.96 14.76
N GLN A 177 -14.10 -16.13 15.17
CA GLN A 177 -14.28 -15.18 16.28
C GLN A 177 -15.33 -14.10 15.97
N ALA A 178 -15.47 -13.71 14.70
CA ALA A 178 -16.54 -12.83 14.24
C ALA A 178 -17.93 -13.53 14.20
N GLY A 179 -18.00 -14.84 14.40
CA GLY A 179 -19.22 -15.64 14.19
C GLY A 179 -19.58 -15.83 12.72
N CYS A 180 -18.60 -15.68 11.82
CA CYS A 180 -18.74 -15.80 10.37
C CYS A 180 -18.12 -17.11 9.88
N SER A 181 -18.88 -17.94 9.18
CA SER A 181 -18.37 -19.21 8.65
C SER A 181 -17.76 -19.04 7.27
N VAL A 182 -16.48 -19.41 7.10
CA VAL A 182 -15.88 -19.51 5.75
C VAL A 182 -16.36 -20.80 5.10
N ILE A 183 -17.19 -20.69 4.07
CA ILE A 183 -17.89 -21.84 3.44
C ILE A 183 -17.35 -22.20 2.04
N GLY A 184 -16.30 -21.52 1.60
CA GLY A 184 -15.67 -21.75 0.30
C GLY A 184 -14.75 -20.61 -0.09
N GLY A 185 -14.40 -20.57 -1.37
CA GLY A 185 -13.56 -19.51 -1.91
C GLY A 185 -13.07 -19.76 -3.32
N HIS A 186 -12.26 -18.83 -3.82
CA HIS A 186 -11.61 -18.90 -5.12
C HIS A 186 -10.14 -18.48 -5.01
N SER A 187 -9.28 -19.19 -5.75
CA SER A 187 -7.85 -18.91 -5.79
C SER A 187 -7.36 -18.78 -7.23
N ILE A 188 -6.55 -17.75 -7.51
CA ILE A 188 -5.94 -17.50 -8.82
C ILE A 188 -4.42 -17.43 -8.69
N ASN A 189 -3.71 -17.89 -9.72
CA ASN A 189 -2.26 -17.67 -9.81
C ASN A 189 -2.02 -16.22 -10.23
N ASP A 190 -1.29 -15.46 -9.41
CA ASP A 190 -1.11 -14.02 -9.58
C ASP A 190 0.34 -13.63 -9.27
N GLN A 191 0.87 -12.57 -9.90
CA GLN A 191 2.23 -12.10 -9.62
C GLN A 191 2.38 -11.48 -8.23
N GLN A 192 1.33 -10.87 -7.68
CA GLN A 192 1.34 -10.28 -6.34
C GLN A 192 0.36 -11.00 -5.43
N ILE A 193 0.76 -11.19 -4.18
CA ILE A 193 -0.08 -11.77 -3.13
C ILE A 193 -1.25 -10.82 -2.85
N LYS A 194 -2.46 -11.35 -2.94
CA LYS A 194 -3.72 -10.67 -2.61
C LYS A 194 -4.57 -11.63 -1.81
N ALA A 195 -5.09 -11.20 -0.68
CA ALA A 195 -6.01 -12.02 0.11
C ALA A 195 -7.11 -11.17 0.72
N GLY A 196 -8.26 -11.78 0.91
CA GLY A 196 -9.44 -11.14 1.44
C GLY A 196 -10.65 -12.06 1.37
N PHE A 197 -11.81 -11.52 1.70
CA PHE A 197 -13.05 -12.29 1.75
C PHE A 197 -14.22 -11.50 1.18
N ALA A 198 -15.08 -12.18 0.44
CA ALA A 198 -16.44 -11.71 0.22
C ALA A 198 -17.30 -12.15 1.42
N VAL A 199 -17.96 -11.21 2.07
CA VAL A 199 -18.72 -11.44 3.30
C VAL A 199 -20.19 -11.19 3.03
N THR A 200 -21.02 -12.10 3.54
CA THR A 200 -22.48 -11.95 3.60
C THR A 200 -22.90 -11.92 5.06
N GLY A 201 -23.59 -10.86 5.45
CA GLY A 201 -24.19 -10.66 6.75
C GLY A 201 -25.69 -10.47 6.68
N LEU A 202 -26.30 -10.35 7.86
CA LEU A 202 -27.71 -10.02 8.03
C LEU A 202 -27.84 -8.70 8.79
N ILE A 203 -28.85 -7.92 8.46
CA ILE A 203 -29.19 -6.68 9.16
C ILE A 203 -30.70 -6.49 9.25
N ASP A 204 -31.14 -6.01 10.41
CA ASP A 204 -32.51 -5.55 10.59
C ASP A 204 -32.64 -4.12 10.08
N ARG A 205 -33.74 -3.81 9.36
CA ARG A 205 -33.92 -2.50 8.70
C ARG A 205 -33.80 -1.32 9.65
N ASP A 206 -34.31 -1.48 10.87
CA ASP A 206 -34.31 -0.42 11.90
C ASP A 206 -32.92 -0.21 12.53
N CYS A 207 -31.97 -1.09 12.25
CA CYS A 207 -30.59 -1.04 12.74
C CYS A 207 -29.60 -0.56 11.68
N ILE A 208 -30.05 -0.26 10.46
CA ILE A 208 -29.18 0.22 9.38
C ILE A 208 -28.63 1.59 9.76
N ILE A 209 -27.31 1.69 9.81
CA ILE A 209 -26.58 2.94 10.00
C ILE A 209 -25.72 3.15 8.76
N THR A 210 -26.03 4.20 8.00
CA THR A 210 -25.31 4.58 6.78
C THR A 210 -24.24 5.62 7.08
N ASN A 211 -23.35 5.88 6.13
CA ASN A 211 -22.43 7.02 6.20
C ASN A 211 -23.12 8.40 6.00
N ALA A 212 -24.40 8.44 5.64
CA ALA A 212 -25.15 9.64 5.22
C ALA A 212 -26.23 10.13 6.23
N GLY A 213 -25.92 10.17 7.52
CA GLY A 213 -26.90 10.52 8.57
C GLY A 213 -26.43 11.48 9.66
N ALA A 214 -25.21 12.01 9.56
CA ALA A 214 -24.62 12.86 10.59
C ALA A 214 -25.40 14.19 10.73
N ARG A 215 -25.56 14.67 11.96
CA ARG A 215 -26.41 15.84 12.26
C ARG A 215 -25.63 16.95 12.96
N PRO A 216 -25.96 18.23 12.71
CA PRO A 216 -25.43 19.33 13.51
C PRO A 216 -25.53 19.07 15.02
N GLY A 217 -24.42 19.24 15.74
CA GLY A 217 -24.33 18.97 17.17
C GLY A 217 -23.94 17.54 17.55
N ASP A 218 -23.78 16.63 16.60
CA ASP A 218 -23.23 15.30 16.88
C ASP A 218 -21.75 15.38 17.30
N ALA A 219 -21.34 14.50 18.21
CA ALA A 219 -19.95 14.19 18.48
C ALA A 219 -19.43 13.17 17.46
N LEU A 220 -18.14 13.28 17.13
CA LEU A 220 -17.42 12.30 16.30
C LEU A 220 -16.55 11.40 17.19
N ILE A 221 -16.82 10.10 17.19
CA ILE A 221 -16.06 9.10 17.94
C ILE A 221 -15.26 8.24 16.96
N LEU A 222 -13.96 8.09 17.21
CA LEU A 222 -13.10 7.15 16.50
C LEU A 222 -12.72 6.00 17.44
N THR A 223 -12.93 4.74 17.00
CA THR A 223 -12.82 3.58 17.90
C THR A 223 -11.43 2.91 17.93
N LYS A 224 -10.58 3.18 16.94
CA LYS A 224 -9.19 2.71 16.89
C LYS A 224 -8.23 3.85 16.55
N PRO A 225 -6.97 3.77 16.99
CA PRO A 225 -5.97 4.75 16.61
C PRO A 225 -5.60 4.64 15.12
N ILE A 226 -5.19 5.76 14.52
CA ILE A 226 -4.66 5.79 13.14
C ILE A 226 -3.13 5.67 13.10
N GLY A 227 -2.59 5.39 11.92
CA GLY A 227 -1.16 5.27 11.63
C GLY A 227 -0.68 3.90 11.14
N THR A 228 -1.62 3.00 10.83
CA THR A 228 -1.27 1.63 10.40
C THR A 228 -0.52 1.61 9.06
N GLY A 229 -0.83 2.52 8.14
CA GLY A 229 -0.15 2.63 6.84
C GLY A 229 1.30 3.10 6.99
N ILE A 230 1.52 4.13 7.80
CA ILE A 230 2.87 4.63 8.15
C ILE A 230 3.71 3.52 8.78
N ILE A 231 3.17 2.80 9.78
CA ILE A 231 3.91 1.74 10.47
C ILE A 231 4.17 0.54 9.54
N ALA A 232 3.21 0.14 8.72
CA ALA A 232 3.38 -0.94 7.75
C ALA A 232 4.47 -0.58 6.71
N PHE A 233 4.47 0.66 6.23
CA PHE A 233 5.51 1.16 5.32
C PHE A 233 6.88 1.20 6.00
N ALA A 234 6.97 1.73 7.22
CA ALA A 234 8.19 1.70 8.02
C ALA A 234 8.71 0.26 8.21
N GLY A 235 7.83 -0.72 8.42
CA GLY A 235 8.18 -2.14 8.49
C GLY A 235 8.70 -2.68 7.17
N GLN A 236 8.04 -2.33 6.06
CA GLN A 236 8.44 -2.71 4.70
C GLN A 236 9.85 -2.20 4.35
N ILE A 237 10.29 -1.07 4.90
CA ILE A 237 11.64 -0.52 4.68
C ILE A 237 12.63 -0.83 5.82
N ASP A 238 12.30 -1.75 6.72
CA ASP A 238 13.12 -2.18 7.87
C ASP A 238 13.45 -1.03 8.85
N ARG A 239 12.52 -0.09 9.03
CA ARG A 239 12.64 1.06 9.94
C ARG A 239 11.62 1.05 11.09
N ALA A 240 10.62 0.18 11.07
CA ALA A 240 9.65 0.13 12.16
C ALA A 240 10.26 -0.52 13.42
N ARG A 241 9.92 0.04 14.59
CA ARG A 241 10.27 -0.55 15.88
C ARG A 241 9.36 -1.75 16.13
N PRO A 242 9.86 -2.86 16.73
CA PRO A 242 9.05 -4.03 16.99
C PRO A 242 7.77 -3.75 17.81
N GLN A 243 7.84 -2.83 18.77
CA GLN A 243 6.70 -2.46 19.61
C GLN A 243 5.62 -1.74 18.80
N ASP A 244 6.01 -0.86 17.88
CA ASP A 244 5.08 -0.11 17.02
C ASP A 244 4.38 -1.05 16.04
N LEU A 245 5.12 -2.00 15.44
CA LEU A 245 4.55 -3.06 14.60
C LEU A 245 3.57 -3.93 15.39
N SER A 246 3.92 -4.33 16.62
CA SER A 246 3.04 -5.13 17.48
C SER A 246 1.74 -4.40 17.79
N ALA A 247 1.81 -3.10 18.12
CA ALA A 247 0.62 -2.28 18.37
C ALA A 247 -0.25 -2.12 17.12
N ALA A 248 0.37 -1.94 15.95
CA ALA A 248 -0.35 -1.90 14.68
C ALA A 248 -1.04 -3.24 14.37
N ILE A 249 -0.35 -4.37 14.57
CA ILE A 249 -0.93 -5.72 14.40
C ILE A 249 -2.11 -5.95 15.34
N GLU A 250 -1.99 -5.59 16.60
CA GLU A 250 -3.09 -5.70 17.57
C GLU A 250 -4.31 -4.87 17.13
N SER A 251 -4.09 -3.62 16.72
CA SER A 251 -5.15 -2.75 16.19
C SER A 251 -5.82 -3.34 14.94
N MET A 252 -5.02 -3.80 13.97
CA MET A 252 -5.50 -4.33 12.69
C MET A 252 -6.21 -5.69 12.81
N THR A 253 -5.85 -6.50 13.80
CA THR A 253 -6.50 -7.81 14.04
C THR A 253 -7.73 -7.73 14.93
N THR A 254 -7.95 -6.59 15.61
CA THR A 254 -9.13 -6.36 16.44
C THR A 254 -10.39 -6.19 15.58
N LEU A 255 -11.44 -6.93 15.87
CA LEU A 255 -12.73 -6.82 15.17
C LEU A 255 -13.50 -5.56 15.60
N ASN A 256 -14.17 -4.90 14.66
CA ASN A 256 -15.10 -3.79 14.94
C ASN A 256 -16.46 -4.24 15.54
N LYS A 257 -16.62 -5.54 15.85
CA LYS A 257 -17.86 -6.15 16.36
C LYS A 257 -18.48 -5.40 17.54
N VAL A 258 -17.71 -5.23 18.61
CA VAL A 258 -18.19 -4.59 19.85
C VAL A 258 -18.54 -3.12 19.62
N ALA A 259 -17.74 -2.43 18.79
CA ALA A 259 -18.02 -1.05 18.43
C ALA A 259 -19.33 -0.91 17.65
N SER A 260 -19.60 -1.83 16.73
CA SER A 260 -20.85 -1.90 15.95
C SER A 260 -22.06 -2.20 16.84
N GLU A 261 -21.97 -3.20 17.72
CA GLU A 261 -23.05 -3.53 18.67
C GLU A 261 -23.41 -2.33 19.56
N LEU A 262 -22.40 -1.64 20.10
CA LEU A 262 -22.60 -0.43 20.90
C LEU A 262 -23.14 0.73 20.05
N MET A 263 -22.67 0.91 18.83
CA MET A 263 -23.16 1.94 17.91
C MET A 263 -24.66 1.80 17.63
N VAL A 264 -25.12 0.57 17.36
CA VAL A 264 -26.56 0.28 17.18
C VAL A 264 -27.33 0.49 18.48
N GLN A 265 -26.82 -0.03 19.61
CA GLN A 265 -27.46 0.13 20.93
C GLN A 265 -27.65 1.60 21.31
N PHE A 266 -26.62 2.41 21.08
CA PHE A 266 -26.63 3.83 21.37
C PHE A 266 -27.31 4.65 20.27
N LYS A 267 -27.83 4.03 19.20
CA LYS A 267 -28.52 4.67 18.07
C LYS A 267 -27.73 5.83 17.49
N ALA A 268 -26.51 5.56 17.04
CA ALA A 268 -25.70 6.52 16.30
C ALA A 268 -26.44 7.01 15.04
N HIS A 269 -26.13 8.21 14.58
CA HIS A 269 -26.78 8.82 13.43
C HIS A 269 -26.09 8.47 12.11
N ALA A 270 -24.77 8.32 12.11
CA ALA A 270 -24.00 7.83 10.97
C ALA A 270 -22.76 7.06 11.42
N CYS A 271 -22.26 6.20 10.53
CA CYS A 271 -21.01 5.49 10.72
C CYS A 271 -20.35 5.20 9.38
N THR A 272 -19.03 5.09 9.42
CA THR A 272 -18.22 4.41 8.40
C THR A 272 -17.01 3.78 9.09
N ASP A 273 -16.25 2.94 8.42
CA ASP A 273 -14.95 2.49 8.93
C ASP A 273 -13.78 3.22 8.27
N VAL A 274 -12.77 3.56 9.06
CA VAL A 274 -11.60 4.29 8.56
C VAL A 274 -10.62 3.29 7.95
N THR A 275 -10.63 3.19 6.63
CA THR A 275 -9.75 2.29 5.86
C THR A 275 -8.81 3.02 4.88
N GLY A 276 -8.74 2.59 3.61
CA GLY A 276 -7.69 2.97 2.67
C GLY A 276 -7.65 4.46 2.29
N PHE A 277 -8.75 5.19 2.43
CA PHE A 277 -8.82 6.63 2.15
C PHE A 277 -8.36 7.51 3.33
N GLY A 278 -7.97 6.87 4.44
CA GLY A 278 -7.56 7.56 5.65
C GLY A 278 -8.73 8.25 6.37
N LEU A 279 -8.43 8.88 7.51
CA LEU A 279 -9.46 9.53 8.33
C LEU A 279 -10.14 10.67 7.56
N MET A 280 -9.36 11.49 6.87
CA MET A 280 -9.90 12.65 6.15
C MET A 280 -10.75 12.26 4.96
N GLY A 281 -10.38 11.22 4.20
CA GLY A 281 -11.18 10.77 3.06
C GLY A 281 -12.55 10.23 3.48
N HIS A 282 -12.57 9.39 4.50
CA HIS A 282 -13.80 8.81 5.04
C HIS A 282 -14.69 9.85 5.74
N LEU A 283 -14.09 10.78 6.50
CA LEU A 283 -14.84 11.87 7.10
C LEU A 283 -15.39 12.84 6.06
N ALA A 284 -14.65 13.13 4.98
CA ALA A 284 -15.11 14.00 3.91
C ALA A 284 -16.32 13.41 3.20
N GLU A 285 -16.32 12.09 2.97
CA GLU A 285 -17.47 11.39 2.41
C GLU A 285 -18.68 11.47 3.34
N MET A 286 -18.51 11.15 4.63
CA MET A 286 -19.60 11.25 5.63
C MET A 286 -20.17 12.67 5.72
N ALA A 287 -19.32 13.69 5.78
CA ALA A 287 -19.72 15.08 5.90
C ALA A 287 -20.49 15.55 4.65
N ARG A 288 -19.98 15.20 3.46
CA ARG A 288 -20.61 15.50 2.17
C ARG A 288 -21.97 14.81 2.02
N SER A 289 -22.03 13.50 2.28
CA SER A 289 -23.26 12.71 2.15
C SER A 289 -24.32 13.09 3.18
N SER A 290 -23.90 13.62 4.33
CA SER A 290 -24.80 14.16 5.36
C SER A 290 -25.15 15.64 5.17
N GLY A 291 -24.49 16.35 4.23
CA GLY A 291 -24.71 17.79 3.99
C GLY A 291 -24.33 18.68 5.17
N VAL A 292 -23.21 18.37 5.83
CA VAL A 292 -22.73 19.06 7.04
C VAL A 292 -21.26 19.43 6.93
N ASP A 293 -20.86 20.46 7.68
CA ASP A 293 -19.45 20.74 7.96
C ASP A 293 -19.08 20.20 9.35
N VAL A 294 -17.80 19.85 9.53
CA VAL A 294 -17.31 19.17 10.74
C VAL A 294 -16.04 19.84 11.26
N GLU A 295 -15.84 19.74 12.57
CA GLU A 295 -14.61 20.11 13.25
C GLU A 295 -13.95 18.85 13.80
N VAL A 296 -12.66 18.70 13.54
CA VAL A 296 -11.80 17.67 14.14
C VAL A 296 -10.68 18.37 14.89
N VAL A 297 -10.39 17.93 16.10
CA VAL A 297 -9.28 18.44 16.90
C VAL A 297 -8.11 17.47 16.76
N TRP A 298 -7.05 17.89 16.08
CA TRP A 298 -5.84 17.10 15.85
C TRP A 298 -5.30 16.47 17.14
N ASP A 299 -5.26 17.26 18.21
CA ASP A 299 -4.74 16.85 19.49
C ASP A 299 -5.53 15.68 20.12
N TRP A 300 -6.78 15.47 19.72
CA TRP A 300 -7.66 14.45 20.28
C TRP A 300 -7.69 13.15 19.45
N ILE A 301 -7.09 13.15 18.26
CA ILE A 301 -7.05 11.97 17.38
C ILE A 301 -6.16 10.88 18.01
N PRO A 302 -6.67 9.67 18.30
CA PRO A 302 -5.84 8.60 18.83
C PRO A 302 -4.85 8.15 17.75
N LEU A 303 -3.55 8.10 18.09
CA LEU A 303 -2.48 7.67 17.19
C LEU A 303 -1.84 6.39 17.73
N LEU A 304 -1.38 5.53 16.82
CA LEU A 304 -0.52 4.41 17.17
C LEU A 304 0.84 4.93 17.67
N PRO A 305 1.54 4.17 18.54
CA PRO A 305 2.87 4.55 18.98
C PRO A 305 3.81 4.71 17.79
N GLY A 306 4.64 5.75 17.85
CA GLY A 306 5.66 6.04 16.86
C GLY A 306 5.23 6.76 15.60
N VAL A 307 3.93 6.93 15.35
CA VAL A 307 3.43 7.61 14.15
C VAL A 307 4.01 9.01 13.98
N ILE A 308 4.07 9.79 15.06
CA ILE A 308 4.66 11.13 15.05
C ILE A 308 6.15 11.07 14.69
N ASP A 309 6.91 10.14 15.30
CA ASP A 309 8.34 9.99 15.03
C ASP A 309 8.59 9.67 13.54
N TYR A 310 7.82 8.76 12.97
CA TYR A 310 7.92 8.36 11.56
C TYR A 310 7.55 9.51 10.62
N ALA A 311 6.48 10.23 10.92
CA ALA A 311 6.05 11.38 10.13
C ALA A 311 7.09 12.50 10.14
N THR A 312 7.62 12.87 11.31
CA THR A 312 8.69 13.87 11.45
C THR A 312 9.99 13.44 10.77
N ALA A 313 10.22 12.13 10.62
CA ALA A 313 11.35 11.59 9.85
C ALA A 313 11.10 11.46 8.34
N GLY A 314 9.93 11.89 7.84
CA GLY A 314 9.55 11.79 6.43
C GLY A 314 9.24 10.36 5.96
N ILE A 315 8.97 9.43 6.89
CA ILE A 315 8.58 8.04 6.56
C ILE A 315 7.06 8.02 6.39
N LEU A 316 6.62 8.40 5.18
CA LEU A 316 5.21 8.51 4.81
C LEU A 316 4.94 7.64 3.56
N PRO A 317 3.92 6.76 3.56
CA PRO A 317 3.57 6.00 2.36
C PRO A 317 2.94 6.91 1.30
N GLY A 318 3.22 6.66 0.03
CA GLY A 318 2.65 7.44 -1.08
C GLY A 318 1.12 7.39 -1.22
N GLY A 319 0.43 6.57 -0.43
CA GLY A 319 -1.04 6.60 -0.32
C GLY A 319 -1.55 7.89 0.33
N ILE A 320 -0.76 8.54 1.18
CA ILE A 320 -1.09 9.83 1.80
C ILE A 320 -1.32 10.90 0.74
N GLU A 321 -0.39 11.04 -0.21
CA GLU A 321 -0.50 12.04 -1.27
C GLU A 321 -1.72 11.81 -2.16
N ARG A 322 -2.06 10.54 -2.42
CA ARG A 322 -3.26 10.18 -3.19
C ARG A 322 -4.53 10.59 -2.46
N ASN A 323 -4.62 10.25 -1.18
CA ASN A 323 -5.78 10.60 -0.34
C ASN A 323 -5.89 12.13 -0.17
N ARG A 324 -4.76 12.83 -0.02
CA ARG A 324 -4.68 14.29 0.03
C ARG A 324 -5.13 14.93 -1.28
N HIS A 325 -4.73 14.39 -2.43
CA HIS A 325 -5.19 14.89 -3.72
C HIS A 325 -6.71 14.79 -3.85
N ALA A 326 -7.30 13.65 -3.46
CA ALA A 326 -8.73 13.40 -3.59
C ALA A 326 -9.60 14.30 -2.70
N CYS A 327 -9.29 14.43 -1.40
CA CYS A 327 -10.15 15.13 -0.44
C CYS A 327 -9.51 16.34 0.25
N GLY A 328 -8.28 16.71 -0.12
CA GLY A 328 -7.56 17.82 0.52
C GLY A 328 -8.24 19.18 0.38
N HIS A 329 -8.98 19.39 -0.72
CA HIS A 329 -9.75 20.61 -0.95
C HIS A 329 -10.93 20.79 0.04
N ASN A 330 -11.37 19.71 0.70
CA ASN A 330 -12.40 19.76 1.73
C ASN A 330 -11.83 20.09 3.12
N VAL A 331 -10.51 19.98 3.31
CA VAL A 331 -9.87 20.11 4.62
C VAL A 331 -9.24 21.48 4.78
N GLN A 332 -9.59 22.16 5.86
CA GLN A 332 -9.03 23.44 6.27
C GLN A 332 -8.20 23.22 7.54
N PRO A 333 -6.89 22.96 7.41
CA PRO A 333 -6.01 22.79 8.56
C PRO A 333 -5.70 24.14 9.21
N ASP A 334 -5.70 24.14 10.55
CA ASP A 334 -5.16 25.24 11.33
C ASP A 334 -3.66 25.43 11.00
N PRO A 335 -3.19 26.64 10.65
CA PRO A 335 -1.80 26.89 10.28
C PRO A 335 -0.77 26.52 11.35
N ARG A 336 -1.19 26.34 12.61
CA ARG A 336 -0.32 25.91 13.71
C ARG A 336 0.02 24.42 13.66
N ILE A 337 -0.73 23.62 12.89
CA ILE A 337 -0.49 22.20 12.72
C ILE A 337 0.60 22.03 11.65
N GLN A 338 1.69 21.35 12.02
CA GLN A 338 2.77 21.02 11.08
C GLN A 338 2.25 20.16 9.92
N GLN A 339 2.79 20.37 8.72
CA GLN A 339 2.32 19.70 7.50
C GLN A 339 2.34 18.18 7.63
N GLU A 340 3.39 17.62 8.25
CA GLU A 340 3.55 16.19 8.47
C GLU A 340 2.46 15.61 9.37
N MET A 341 1.94 16.41 10.32
CA MET A 341 0.83 16.00 11.19
C MET A 341 -0.50 16.04 10.44
N VAL A 342 -0.65 17.02 9.54
CA VAL A 342 -1.78 17.03 8.60
C VAL A 342 -1.70 15.79 7.69
N ASP A 343 -0.50 15.40 7.21
CA ASP A 343 -0.28 14.21 6.37
C ASP A 343 -0.70 12.90 7.07
N VAL A 344 -0.44 12.77 8.38
CA VAL A 344 -0.89 11.61 9.18
C VAL A 344 -2.41 11.39 9.08
N CYS A 345 -3.20 12.45 8.95
CA CYS A 345 -4.66 12.35 8.84
C CYS A 345 -5.14 11.74 7.51
N TYR A 346 -4.27 11.69 6.50
CA TYR A 346 -4.52 11.05 5.20
C TYR A 346 -3.90 9.65 5.09
N ASP A 347 -3.24 9.16 6.15
CA ASP A 347 -2.62 7.84 6.14
C ASP A 347 -3.66 6.74 5.84
N PRO A 348 -3.45 5.88 4.82
CA PRO A 348 -4.29 4.73 4.56
C PRO A 348 -4.32 3.80 5.78
N GLN A 349 -5.51 3.59 6.35
CA GLN A 349 -5.68 2.66 7.45
C GLN A 349 -6.02 1.27 6.93
N THR A 350 -5.31 0.24 7.35
CA THR A 350 -5.70 -1.15 7.09
C THR A 350 -6.48 -1.64 8.29
N SER A 351 -7.70 -2.16 8.12
CA SER A 351 -8.54 -2.66 9.23
C SER A 351 -8.67 -1.63 10.38
N GLY A 352 -8.96 -0.37 10.06
CA GLY A 352 -9.08 0.69 11.05
C GLY A 352 -10.35 0.59 11.90
N GLY A 353 -10.63 1.65 12.65
CA GLY A 353 -11.78 1.72 13.55
C GLY A 353 -13.01 2.26 12.87
N LEU A 354 -14.14 2.18 13.57
CA LEU A 354 -15.35 2.88 13.18
C LEU A 354 -15.21 4.38 13.51
N LEU A 355 -15.66 5.22 12.58
CA LEU A 355 -15.90 6.65 12.75
C LEU A 355 -17.41 6.85 12.90
N ILE A 356 -17.84 7.29 14.07
CA ILE A 356 -19.25 7.28 14.48
C ILE A 356 -19.69 8.71 14.79
N ALA A 357 -20.78 9.16 14.16
CA ALA A 357 -21.48 10.39 14.49
C ALA A 357 -22.66 10.07 15.42
N ILE A 358 -22.67 10.65 16.63
CA ILE A 358 -23.70 10.41 17.64
C ILE A 358 -24.07 11.69 18.39
N GLU A 359 -25.31 11.80 18.82
CA GLU A 359 -25.77 12.90 19.67
C GLU A 359 -24.84 13.13 20.88
N ILE A 360 -24.44 14.39 21.08
CA ILE A 360 -23.49 14.80 22.12
C ILE A 360 -23.86 14.31 23.53
N ALA A 361 -25.15 14.29 23.87
CA ALA A 361 -25.65 13.86 25.18
C ALA A 361 -25.39 12.35 25.47
N ARG A 362 -25.18 11.55 24.41
CA ARG A 362 -24.91 10.11 24.50
C ARG A 362 -23.43 9.76 24.31
N ALA A 363 -22.63 10.71 23.81
CA ALA A 363 -21.25 10.47 23.39
C ALA A 363 -20.34 9.97 24.53
N ASP A 364 -20.35 10.61 25.69
CA ASP A 364 -19.51 10.21 26.83
C ASP A 364 -19.87 8.82 27.37
N ALA A 365 -21.16 8.50 27.42
CA ALA A 365 -21.66 7.20 27.87
C ALA A 365 -21.23 6.09 26.90
N MET A 366 -21.33 6.34 25.59
CA MET A 366 -20.86 5.41 24.56
C MET A 366 -19.34 5.23 24.61
N LEU A 367 -18.58 6.32 24.73
CA LEU A 367 -17.12 6.29 24.84
C LEU A 367 -16.67 5.47 26.04
N LYS A 368 -17.33 5.64 27.18
CA LYS A 368 -17.08 4.83 28.39
C LYS A 368 -17.36 3.35 28.14
N ALA A 369 -18.47 3.02 27.50
CA ALA A 369 -18.83 1.64 27.17
C ALA A 369 -17.79 1.00 26.22
N LEU A 370 -17.36 1.72 25.18
CA LEU A 370 -16.31 1.28 24.25
C LEU A 370 -15.01 0.95 24.98
N ARG A 371 -14.54 1.84 25.85
CA ARG A 371 -13.30 1.64 26.63
C ARG A 371 -13.42 0.46 27.61
N GLN A 372 -14.57 0.30 28.26
CA GLN A 372 -14.84 -0.83 29.15
C GLN A 372 -14.87 -2.17 28.41
N ALA A 373 -15.34 -2.16 27.17
CA ALA A 373 -15.43 -3.35 26.32
C ALA A 373 -14.13 -3.64 25.54
N GLY A 374 -13.03 -2.92 25.82
CA GLY A 374 -11.70 -3.21 25.29
C GLY A 374 -11.18 -2.24 24.23
N ALA A 375 -12.02 -1.37 23.66
CA ALA A 375 -11.59 -0.31 22.74
C ALA A 375 -10.96 0.86 23.50
N ARG A 376 -9.84 0.61 24.17
CA ARG A 376 -9.18 1.55 25.11
C ARG A 376 -8.75 2.86 24.45
N ALA A 377 -8.39 2.81 23.18
CA ALA A 377 -7.95 3.96 22.40
C ALA A 377 -9.11 4.76 21.78
N ALA A 378 -10.36 4.33 21.98
CA ALA A 378 -11.50 5.10 21.50
C ALA A 378 -11.49 6.52 22.08
N ALA A 379 -11.83 7.50 21.26
CA ALA A 379 -11.82 8.91 21.61
C ALA A 379 -12.91 9.69 20.86
N ILE A 380 -13.46 10.72 21.50
CA ILE A 380 -14.17 11.79 20.79
C ILE A 380 -13.10 12.67 20.15
N ILE A 381 -13.14 12.81 18.83
CA ILE A 381 -12.12 13.52 18.05
C ILE A 381 -12.59 14.88 17.54
N GLY A 382 -13.87 15.20 17.74
CA GLY A 382 -14.47 16.39 17.15
C GLY A 382 -15.99 16.38 17.20
N ARG A 383 -16.62 17.23 16.39
CA ARG A 383 -18.07 17.39 16.33
C ARG A 383 -18.53 17.80 14.94
N VAL A 384 -19.80 17.53 14.64
CA VAL A 384 -20.51 18.06 13.49
C VAL A 384 -21.00 19.48 13.82
N LEU A 385 -20.68 20.44 12.97
CA LEU A 385 -20.95 21.85 13.23
C LEU A 385 -22.37 22.23 12.80
N ALA A 386 -22.56 22.47 11.52
CA ALA A 386 -23.79 22.96 10.93
C ALA A 386 -24.01 22.31 9.56
N LYS A 387 -25.16 22.58 8.94
CA LYS A 387 -25.36 22.23 7.53
C LYS A 387 -24.30 22.94 6.68
N GLY A 388 -23.77 22.24 5.70
CA GLY A 388 -22.65 22.70 4.92
C GLY A 388 -22.39 21.82 3.70
N ASN A 389 -21.21 21.96 3.12
CA ASN A 389 -20.83 21.33 1.86
C ASN A 389 -19.80 20.21 2.05
N GLY A 390 -19.59 19.74 3.28
CA GLY A 390 -18.60 18.71 3.58
C GLY A 390 -17.22 19.27 3.95
N THR A 391 -17.15 20.50 4.48
CA THR A 391 -15.88 21.10 4.92
C THR A 391 -15.43 20.48 6.25
N ILE A 392 -14.15 20.14 6.33
CA ILE A 392 -13.49 19.64 7.55
C ILE A 392 -12.56 20.71 8.09
N HIS A 393 -12.91 21.28 9.23
CA HIS A 393 -12.01 22.17 9.98
C HIS A 393 -11.12 21.34 10.89
N LEU A 394 -9.85 21.19 10.51
CA LEU A 394 -8.86 20.49 11.33
C LEU A 394 -8.17 21.50 12.26
N THR A 395 -8.59 21.52 13.51
CA THR A 395 -8.18 22.50 14.53
C THR A 395 -7.18 21.90 15.52
N THR A 396 -6.53 22.77 16.30
CA THR A 396 -5.63 22.34 17.38
C THR A 396 -5.82 23.17 18.65
N ASP A 397 -5.78 22.50 19.79
CA ASP A 397 -5.70 23.11 21.13
C ASP A 397 -4.25 23.18 21.65
N CYS A 398 -3.30 22.71 20.85
CA CYS A 398 -1.86 22.65 21.13
C CYS A 398 -1.50 21.79 22.36
N SER A 399 -2.37 20.88 22.78
CA SER A 399 -2.11 19.98 23.91
C SER A 399 -1.20 18.79 23.54
N ARG A 400 -1.15 18.40 22.26
CA ARG A 400 -0.26 17.33 21.79
C ARG A 400 1.14 17.87 21.56
N LYS A 401 2.10 17.31 22.29
CA LYS A 401 3.52 17.60 22.07
C LYS A 401 4.02 16.86 20.83
N VAL A 402 4.54 17.62 19.86
CA VAL A 402 5.32 17.10 18.74
C VAL A 402 6.79 17.29 19.11
N PRO A 403 7.63 16.24 19.15
CA PRO A 403 9.04 16.37 19.49
C PRO A 403 9.77 17.32 18.53
N GLU A 404 10.58 18.23 19.07
CA GLU A 404 11.52 19.04 18.28
C GLU A 404 12.74 18.18 17.92
N GLY A 405 12.60 17.33 16.91
CA GLY A 405 13.66 16.46 16.41
C GLY A 405 13.20 15.04 16.10
N VAL A 406 13.99 14.33 15.30
CA VAL A 406 13.70 12.95 14.92
C VAL A 406 14.15 12.02 16.05
N SER A 407 13.21 11.37 16.72
CA SER A 407 13.51 10.26 17.64
C SER A 407 14.34 9.19 16.93
N PRO A 408 15.23 8.45 17.61
CA PRO A 408 16.05 7.43 16.96
C PRO A 408 15.18 6.37 16.29
N ILE A 409 15.15 6.37 14.97
CA ILE A 409 14.47 5.37 14.15
C ILE A 409 15.53 4.36 13.71
N PRO A 410 15.22 3.05 13.75
CA PRO A 410 16.10 2.03 13.22
C PRO A 410 16.60 2.40 11.82
N THR A 411 17.93 2.50 11.67
CA THR A 411 18.55 2.58 10.36
C THR A 411 18.55 1.17 9.78
N PRO A 412 18.12 0.97 8.52
CA PRO A 412 18.16 -0.35 7.93
C PRO A 412 19.57 -0.93 8.01
N GLU A 413 19.69 -2.22 8.32
CA GLU A 413 20.94 -2.99 8.22
C GLU A 413 21.44 -3.15 6.77
N LYS A 414 20.83 -2.45 5.82
CA LYS A 414 21.46 -2.28 4.53
C LYS A 414 22.72 -1.47 4.78
N ASP A 415 23.84 -2.13 4.55
CA ASP A 415 24.99 -1.60 3.84
C ASP A 415 24.49 -0.87 2.57
N LEU A 416 23.80 0.26 2.74
CA LEU A 416 24.01 1.41 1.90
C LEU A 416 25.37 1.95 2.33
N GLN A 417 26.40 1.15 2.11
CA GLN A 417 27.70 1.72 1.88
C GLN A 417 27.44 2.75 0.79
N PRO A 418 27.82 4.03 0.96
CA PRO A 418 28.03 4.86 -0.21
C PRO A 418 28.94 4.02 -1.10
N ALA A 419 28.39 3.47 -2.18
CA ALA A 419 29.10 2.48 -2.97
C ALA A 419 30.41 3.15 -3.39
N PRO A 420 31.58 2.66 -2.93
CA PRO A 420 32.83 3.22 -3.36
C PRO A 420 32.85 3.10 -4.87
N CYS A 421 33.25 4.18 -5.54
CA CYS A 421 33.35 4.17 -6.99
C CYS A 421 34.16 2.94 -7.42
N CYS A 422 33.69 2.20 -8.43
CA CYS A 422 34.43 1.09 -9.00
C CYS A 422 35.85 1.49 -9.49
N ALA A 423 36.11 2.79 -9.63
CA ALA A 423 37.41 3.38 -9.94
C ALA A 423 38.31 3.70 -8.72
N GLU A 424 37.83 3.61 -7.47
CA GLU A 424 38.64 3.97 -6.28
C GLU A 424 39.35 2.80 -5.61
N ALA A 425 39.10 1.55 -5.99
CA ALA A 425 39.97 0.47 -5.51
C ALA A 425 41.15 0.26 -6.47
N ASN A 426 42.08 1.22 -6.40
CA ASN A 426 43.48 0.99 -6.70
C ASN A 426 44.14 0.36 -5.46
N GLY A 427 43.89 -0.93 -5.26
CA GLY A 427 44.69 -1.77 -4.38
C GLY A 427 45.66 -2.59 -5.23
N PRO A 428 46.92 -2.80 -4.80
CA PRO A 428 47.86 -3.61 -5.55
C PRO A 428 47.30 -5.03 -5.76
N ALA A 429 47.57 -5.59 -6.94
CA ALA A 429 47.10 -6.91 -7.35
C ALA A 429 47.49 -7.97 -6.30
N ALA A 430 46.49 -8.49 -5.59
CA ALA A 430 46.65 -9.62 -4.68
C ALA A 430 46.04 -10.90 -5.29
N THR A 431 46.71 -12.01 -5.02
CA THR A 431 46.63 -13.39 -5.54
C THR A 431 45.29 -14.13 -5.37
N SER A 432 44.17 -13.42 -5.17
CA SER A 432 42.85 -14.04 -5.03
C SER A 432 42.12 -14.22 -6.37
N LYS A 433 41.28 -15.26 -6.46
CA LYS A 433 40.45 -15.56 -7.63
C LYS A 433 39.50 -14.39 -7.99
N ILE A 434 39.05 -13.63 -6.98
CA ILE A 434 38.23 -12.41 -7.16
C ILE A 434 39.08 -11.24 -7.66
N GLY A 435 40.32 -11.10 -7.19
CA GLY A 435 41.27 -10.11 -7.71
C GLY A 435 41.57 -10.31 -9.20
N GLN A 436 41.70 -11.57 -9.64
CA GLN A 436 41.85 -11.91 -11.05
C GLN A 436 40.61 -11.57 -11.88
N ILE A 437 39.39 -11.82 -11.35
CA ILE A 437 38.13 -11.44 -12.03
C ILE A 437 38.04 -9.92 -12.19
N ARG A 438 38.37 -9.18 -11.13
CA ARG A 438 38.39 -7.72 -11.16
C ARG A 438 39.42 -7.17 -12.15
N GLY A 439 40.62 -7.75 -12.17
CA GLY A 439 41.67 -7.38 -13.14
C GLY A 439 41.21 -7.59 -14.58
N LYS A 440 40.64 -8.77 -14.90
CA LYS A 440 40.10 -9.06 -16.24
C LYS A 440 38.95 -8.13 -16.63
N PHE A 441 38.10 -7.76 -15.69
CA PHE A 441 37.01 -6.81 -15.94
C PHE A 441 37.56 -5.41 -16.27
N LEU A 442 38.58 -4.94 -15.56
CA LEU A 442 39.23 -3.66 -15.84
C LEU A 442 39.99 -3.68 -17.18
N GLU A 443 40.67 -4.79 -17.51
CA GLU A 443 41.29 -4.99 -18.83
C GLU A 443 40.25 -4.93 -19.95
N PHE A 444 39.11 -5.60 -19.78
CA PHE A 444 37.99 -5.52 -20.72
C PHE A 444 37.48 -4.08 -20.89
N LEU A 445 37.27 -3.34 -19.80
CA LEU A 445 36.83 -1.94 -19.85
C LEU A 445 37.87 -1.04 -20.54
N GLY A 446 39.16 -1.25 -20.25
CA GLY A 446 40.26 -0.55 -20.92
C GLY A 446 40.29 -0.82 -22.42
N ALA A 447 40.19 -2.09 -22.82
CA ALA A 447 40.15 -2.49 -24.22
C ALA A 447 38.91 -1.91 -24.94
N ALA A 448 37.73 -1.97 -24.32
CA ALA A 448 36.50 -1.41 -24.86
C ALA A 448 36.60 0.12 -25.07
N ALA A 449 37.24 0.83 -24.14
CA ALA A 449 37.43 2.28 -24.20
C ALA A 449 38.59 2.71 -25.14
N SER A 450 39.46 1.79 -25.56
CA SER A 450 40.64 2.10 -26.37
C SER A 450 40.25 2.45 -27.82
N PRO A 451 40.90 3.43 -28.47
CA PRO A 451 40.60 3.79 -29.85
C PRO A 451 40.83 2.60 -30.81
N HIS A 452 39.83 2.30 -31.64
CA HIS A 452 39.93 1.31 -32.72
C HIS A 452 39.19 1.85 -33.96
N GLY A 453 38.12 1.19 -34.42
CA GLY A 453 37.26 1.71 -35.50
C GLY A 453 36.48 2.98 -35.14
N LEU A 454 36.32 3.24 -33.84
CA LEU A 454 35.88 4.54 -33.32
C LEU A 454 37.03 5.15 -32.51
N ASP A 455 37.26 6.44 -32.70
CA ASP A 455 38.26 7.19 -31.94
C ASP A 455 37.82 7.40 -30.48
N ALA A 456 38.75 7.84 -29.63
CA ALA A 456 38.49 8.03 -28.20
C ALA A 456 37.64 9.26 -27.87
N TYR A 457 37.45 10.19 -28.80
CA TYR A 457 36.54 11.33 -28.67
C TYR A 457 35.10 10.85 -28.89
N THR A 458 34.83 10.19 -30.00
CA THR A 458 33.53 9.59 -30.35
C THR A 458 33.06 8.59 -29.28
N LYS A 459 33.95 7.72 -28.80
CA LYS A 459 33.61 6.78 -27.70
C LYS A 459 33.25 7.49 -26.40
N GLN A 460 33.83 8.66 -26.15
CA GLN A 460 33.52 9.45 -24.96
C GLN A 460 32.11 10.07 -25.04
N ALA A 461 31.70 10.58 -26.21
CA ALA A 461 30.34 11.05 -26.45
C ALA A 461 29.31 9.93 -26.26
N ILE A 462 29.57 8.74 -26.80
CA ILE A 462 28.72 7.55 -26.61
C ILE A 462 28.60 7.20 -25.12
N ALA A 463 29.70 7.27 -24.37
CA ALA A 463 29.68 6.97 -22.94
C ALA A 463 28.85 7.99 -22.13
N ILE A 464 28.84 9.27 -22.50
CA ILE A 464 27.94 10.28 -21.91
C ILE A 464 26.48 9.89 -22.20
N ALA A 465 26.14 9.63 -23.46
CA ALA A 465 24.78 9.24 -23.87
C ALA A 465 24.27 8.01 -23.10
N LEU A 466 25.10 6.96 -23.01
CA LEU A 466 24.77 5.74 -22.27
C LEU A 466 24.62 6.00 -20.76
N SER A 467 25.44 6.88 -20.19
CA SER A 467 25.36 7.24 -18.77
C SER A 467 24.03 7.95 -18.45
N VAL A 468 23.55 8.81 -19.36
CA VAL A 468 22.27 9.51 -19.24
C VAL A 468 21.09 8.57 -19.45
N ALA A 469 21.14 7.70 -20.46
CA ALA A 469 20.09 6.71 -20.74
C ALA A 469 19.91 5.72 -19.57
N MET A 470 21.03 5.30 -18.96
CA MET A 470 21.01 4.39 -17.81
C MET A 470 20.79 5.11 -16.47
N ARG A 471 20.73 6.45 -16.46
CA ARG A 471 20.60 7.30 -15.26
C ARG A 471 21.65 6.98 -14.18
N CYS A 472 22.89 6.79 -14.60
CA CYS A 472 24.00 6.47 -13.71
C CYS A 472 24.83 7.72 -13.37
N GLU A 473 24.54 8.34 -12.22
CA GLU A 473 25.22 9.55 -11.71
C GLU A 473 26.75 9.46 -11.70
N PRO A 474 27.38 8.42 -11.11
CA PRO A 474 28.84 8.36 -11.03
C PRO A 474 29.49 8.21 -12.41
N CYS A 475 28.88 7.45 -13.32
CA CYS A 475 29.36 7.33 -14.70
C CYS A 475 29.25 8.67 -15.43
N LEU A 476 28.12 9.35 -15.34
CA LEU A 476 27.90 10.63 -16.00
C LEU A 476 28.93 11.67 -15.55
N ARG A 477 29.15 11.83 -14.23
CA ARG A 477 30.14 12.77 -13.71
C ARG A 477 31.55 12.47 -14.19
N MET A 478 31.97 11.21 -14.14
CA MET A 478 33.29 10.81 -14.62
C MET A 478 33.44 11.06 -16.12
N HIS A 479 32.42 10.74 -16.92
CA HIS A 479 32.49 10.89 -18.36
C HIS A 479 32.42 12.35 -18.80
N ILE A 480 31.68 13.22 -18.11
CA ILE A 480 31.74 14.67 -18.31
C ILE A 480 33.14 15.20 -17.99
N LYS A 481 33.73 14.79 -16.86
CA LYS A 481 35.09 15.21 -16.48
C LYS A 481 36.12 14.79 -17.55
N LYS A 482 36.11 13.52 -17.96
CA LYS A 482 37.01 12.99 -19.01
C LYS A 482 36.77 13.65 -20.36
N ALA A 483 35.53 14.02 -20.68
CA ALA A 483 35.21 14.74 -21.92
C ALA A 483 35.83 16.13 -21.91
N ARG A 484 35.71 16.89 -20.81
CA ARG A 484 36.39 18.18 -20.64
C ARG A 484 37.91 18.06 -20.74
N GLU A 485 38.52 17.05 -20.11
CA GLU A 485 39.96 16.77 -20.23
C GLU A 485 40.39 16.42 -21.67
N LYS A 486 39.47 15.88 -22.49
CA LYS A 486 39.67 15.57 -23.91
C LYS A 486 39.33 16.73 -24.84
N GLY A 487 38.91 17.88 -24.31
CA GLY A 487 38.63 19.09 -25.08
C GLY A 487 37.20 19.24 -25.61
N PHE A 488 36.23 18.47 -25.09
CA PHE A 488 34.82 18.68 -25.41
C PHE A 488 34.36 20.07 -24.96
N THR A 489 33.59 20.74 -25.82
CA THR A 489 32.77 21.90 -25.46
C THR A 489 31.55 21.47 -24.65
N ASP A 490 30.98 22.37 -23.85
CA ASP A 490 29.74 22.07 -23.12
C ASP A 490 28.57 21.77 -24.08
N ALA A 491 28.56 22.38 -25.27
CA ALA A 491 27.58 22.09 -26.33
C ALA A 491 27.67 20.65 -26.83
N GLU A 492 28.88 20.12 -27.04
CA GLU A 492 29.06 18.71 -27.45
C GLU A 492 28.70 17.73 -26.33
N ILE A 493 28.91 18.11 -25.06
CA ILE A 493 28.48 17.31 -23.90
C ILE A 493 26.96 17.28 -23.80
N GLU A 494 26.32 18.43 -24.00
CA GLU A 494 24.86 18.58 -24.01
C GLU A 494 24.25 17.78 -25.16
N GLU A 495 24.78 17.89 -26.39
CA GLU A 495 24.31 17.13 -27.55
C GLU A 495 24.44 15.61 -27.32
N ALA A 496 25.57 15.15 -26.78
CA ALA A 496 25.75 13.75 -26.41
C ALA A 496 24.77 13.29 -25.32
N ALA A 497 24.45 14.14 -24.34
CA ALA A 497 23.46 13.84 -23.32
C ALA A 497 22.04 13.73 -23.90
N TRP A 498 21.67 14.64 -24.81
CA TRP A 498 20.38 14.64 -25.49
C TRP A 498 20.18 13.42 -26.38
N MET A 499 21.24 12.87 -26.96
CA MET A 499 21.17 11.56 -27.62
C MET A 499 20.72 10.47 -26.65
N GLY A 500 21.20 10.45 -25.40
CA GLY A 500 20.71 9.53 -24.37
C GLY A 500 19.26 9.79 -23.95
N ILE A 501 18.88 11.07 -23.81
CA ILE A 501 17.52 11.49 -23.43
C ILE A 501 16.50 11.07 -24.48
N SER A 502 16.81 11.21 -25.77
CA SER A 502 15.87 10.88 -26.85
C SER A 502 15.40 9.41 -26.83
N PHE A 503 16.21 8.49 -26.31
CA PHE A 503 15.86 7.07 -26.19
C PHE A 503 15.24 6.70 -24.82
N ALA A 504 15.45 7.51 -23.79
CA ALA A 504 15.04 7.21 -22.41
C ALA A 504 13.92 8.13 -21.87
N GLY A 505 13.56 9.17 -22.61
CA GLY A 505 12.43 10.06 -22.33
C GLY A 505 12.66 11.04 -21.18
N SER A 506 11.56 11.66 -20.74
CA SER A 506 11.56 12.72 -19.72
C SER A 506 12.22 12.36 -18.37
N PRO A 507 12.23 11.10 -17.89
CA PRO A 507 12.96 10.77 -16.65
C PRO A 507 14.47 10.93 -16.76
N SER A 508 15.07 10.69 -17.93
CA SER A 508 16.51 10.90 -18.15
C SER A 508 16.85 12.39 -18.33
N MET A 509 15.92 13.18 -18.86
CA MET A 509 16.04 14.65 -18.91
C MET A 509 16.08 15.24 -17.51
N ALA A 510 15.11 14.90 -16.64
CA ALA A 510 15.07 15.38 -15.26
C ALA A 510 16.32 14.96 -14.46
N PHE A 511 16.80 13.73 -14.68
CA PHE A 511 18.06 13.25 -14.12
C PHE A 511 19.26 14.09 -14.58
N TYR A 512 19.39 14.33 -15.89
CA TYR A 512 20.50 15.12 -16.45
C TYR A 512 20.48 16.56 -15.92
N ASP A 513 19.33 17.23 -15.92
CA ASP A 513 19.16 18.59 -15.41
C ASP A 513 19.56 18.71 -13.94
N THR A 514 19.21 17.70 -13.13
CA THR A 514 19.57 17.64 -11.71
C THR A 514 21.09 17.50 -11.54
N MET A 515 21.74 16.71 -12.41
CA MET A 515 23.18 16.48 -12.36
C MET A 515 23.99 17.68 -12.85
N VAL A 516 23.55 18.37 -13.90
CA VAL A 516 24.22 19.57 -14.44
C VAL A 516 24.07 20.75 -13.48
N LYS A 517 22.88 20.98 -12.88
CA LYS A 517 22.67 22.02 -11.86
C LYS A 517 23.52 21.82 -10.59
N GLY A 518 23.97 20.59 -10.33
CA GLY A 518 24.89 20.26 -9.23
C GLY A 518 26.38 20.46 -9.54
N LEU A 519 26.77 20.60 -10.81
CA LEU A 519 28.16 20.74 -11.24
C LEU A 519 28.65 22.19 -11.22
N ASP A 520 27.75 23.18 -11.34
CA ASP A 520 28.09 24.63 -11.29
C ASP A 520 28.24 25.18 -9.86
N ARG A 521 28.07 24.35 -8.82
CA ARG A 521 28.11 24.75 -7.40
C ARG A 521 29.33 24.23 -6.61
N ARG A 522 30.40 23.79 -7.28
CA ARG A 522 31.64 23.38 -6.60
C ARG A 522 32.89 23.94 -7.24
#